data_AF-A0A661CRW7-F1
#
_entry.id   AF-A0A661CRW7-F1
#
_cell.length_a   1.000
_cell.length_b   1.000
_cell.length_c   1.000
_cell.angle_alpha   90.00
_cell.angle_beta   90.00
_cell.angle_gamma   90.00
#
_symmetry.space_group_name_H-M   'P 1'
#
loop_
_entity.id
_entity.type
_entity.pdbx_description
1 polymer ?
#
loop_
_entity_poly.entity_id
_entity_poly.type
_entity_poly.pdbx_seq_one_letter_code
_entity_poly.pdbx_strand_id
1 'polypeptide(L)'
;MVFLYCILRSMMKSLKFNLISTLLISFCLILAACGVTKQEMGMNINLAGKQRMLTQKMSKEILLIAKGINVTENQNHLHQTAILFNQTIIGLFNGDSDLGLVKIENPHIVQQLNRVAELWKGFRENVDTVLTGNTSTAVLNKTAQQNMPLLREMNKVVKMYERRSRSNLEPSMGVTINLAGKQRMLTQKMTKELLLVAIGIEPAANQARLKKTMFQFERTLAGLLDGDAELGLPGTFEPAIHAQLMLVKKLWNRYKPILTKSKVSQADLVTASQLNLPLLKEMDKAVQMYVDSVK
;
A
#
# COMPACT_ATOMS: atom_id res chain seq x y z
N MET A 1 -12.71 -13.50 89.86
CA MET A 1 -13.35 -13.97 88.61
C MET A 1 -13.24 -12.90 87.52
N VAL A 2 -12.01 -12.68 87.08
CA VAL A 2 -11.57 -11.58 86.21
C VAL A 2 -11.12 -12.13 84.83
N PHE A 3 -11.41 -13.40 84.52
CA PHE A 3 -10.85 -14.05 83.32
C PHE A 3 -11.87 -14.57 82.29
N LEU A 4 -13.18 -14.42 82.53
CA LEU A 4 -14.21 -14.79 81.53
C LEU A 4 -15.00 -13.60 80.97
N TYR A 5 -14.81 -12.41 81.55
CA TYR A 5 -15.50 -11.17 81.17
C TYR A 5 -14.75 -10.36 80.08
N CYS A 6 -13.51 -10.74 79.74
CA CYS A 6 -12.68 -10.03 78.74
C CYS A 6 -12.65 -10.67 77.35
N ILE A 7 -13.12 -11.91 77.17
CA ILE A 7 -13.06 -12.59 75.85
C ILE A 7 -14.40 -12.52 75.11
N LEU A 8 -15.54 -12.52 75.82
CA LEU A 8 -16.86 -12.42 75.18
C LEU A 8 -17.35 -10.98 74.94
N ARG A 9 -16.73 -9.98 75.59
CA ARG A 9 -17.01 -8.55 75.33
C ARG A 9 -16.26 -7.99 74.11
N SER A 10 -15.33 -8.77 73.54
CA SER A 10 -14.59 -8.43 72.31
C SER A 10 -15.24 -9.00 71.03
N MET A 11 -16.26 -9.86 71.14
CA MET A 11 -16.90 -10.52 69.98
C MET A 11 -18.29 -9.95 69.62
N MET A 12 -18.77 -8.91 70.30
CA MET A 12 -20.10 -8.32 70.06
C MET A 12 -20.08 -6.82 69.73
N LYS A 13 -18.94 -6.31 69.20
CA LYS A 13 -18.83 -4.95 68.66
C LYS A 13 -18.36 -4.87 67.20
N SER A 14 -18.25 -5.98 66.50
CA SER A 14 -17.80 -6.02 65.09
C SER A 14 -18.84 -6.53 64.10
N LEU A 15 -20.11 -6.70 64.51
CA LEU A 15 -21.10 -7.41 63.70
C LEU A 15 -22.37 -6.59 63.42
N LYS A 16 -22.24 -5.30 63.09
CA LYS A 16 -23.33 -4.49 62.52
C LYS A 16 -22.79 -3.35 61.65
N PHE A 17 -21.95 -3.64 60.66
CA PHE A 17 -21.64 -2.68 59.58
C PHE A 17 -20.89 -3.39 58.45
N ASN A 18 -21.53 -4.31 57.74
CA ASN A 18 -20.97 -4.92 56.52
C ASN A 18 -22.06 -5.61 55.71
N LEU A 19 -23.04 -4.85 55.20
CA LEU A 19 -23.89 -5.34 54.11
C LEU A 19 -24.55 -4.24 53.26
N ILE A 20 -23.99 -3.03 53.24
CA ILE A 20 -24.39 -1.94 52.32
C ILE A 20 -23.13 -1.21 51.82
N SER A 21 -22.11 -1.97 51.41
CA SER A 21 -20.86 -1.45 50.82
C SER A 21 -20.41 -2.29 49.62
N THR A 22 -21.35 -2.72 48.79
CA THR A 22 -21.07 -3.29 47.46
C THR A 22 -21.92 -2.62 46.38
N LEU A 23 -22.26 -1.35 46.60
CA LEU A 23 -22.73 -0.41 45.58
C LEU A 23 -21.63 0.66 45.46
N LEU A 24 -21.07 0.84 44.27
CA LEU A 24 -19.94 1.74 43.92
C LEU A 24 -18.51 1.18 44.08
N ILE A 25 -18.26 -0.08 43.68
CA ILE A 25 -16.94 -0.40 43.09
C ILE A 25 -17.10 -0.24 41.58
N SER A 26 -16.86 0.99 41.15
CA SER A 26 -16.25 1.35 39.88
C SER A 26 -16.52 0.36 38.74
N PHE A 27 -17.69 0.51 38.12
CA PHE A 27 -17.83 0.27 36.69
C PHE A 27 -16.99 1.35 35.99
N CYS A 28 -15.66 1.25 36.12
CA CYS A 28 -14.75 1.80 35.15
C CYS A 28 -14.95 0.91 33.93
N LEU A 29 -16.01 1.21 33.16
CA LEU A 29 -15.94 1.04 31.73
C LEU A 29 -14.64 1.72 31.32
N ILE A 30 -13.59 0.92 31.18
CA ILE A 30 -12.59 1.21 30.20
C ILE A 30 -13.39 1.19 28.90
N LEU A 31 -13.95 2.35 28.55
CA LEU A 31 -14.05 2.75 27.16
C LEU A 31 -12.61 2.66 26.67
N ALA A 32 -12.20 1.45 26.29
CA ALA A 32 -11.13 1.30 25.34
C ALA A 32 -11.69 2.09 24.16
N ALA A 33 -11.20 3.33 24.02
CA ALA A 33 -11.47 4.10 22.83
C ALA A 33 -11.22 3.13 21.69
N CYS A 34 -12.23 2.89 20.85
CA CYS A 34 -12.10 2.13 19.62
C CYS A 34 -11.22 2.98 18.67
N GLY A 35 -9.98 3.17 19.07
CA GLY A 35 -8.96 3.92 18.39
C GLY A 35 -8.21 2.92 17.53
N VAL A 36 -8.04 3.28 16.27
CA VAL A 36 -7.23 2.50 15.33
C VAL A 36 -5.84 2.27 15.94
N THR A 37 -5.39 1.02 15.99
CA THR A 37 -4.07 0.67 16.53
C THR A 37 -2.96 1.18 15.60
N LYS A 38 -1.74 1.30 16.11
CA LYS A 38 -0.56 1.66 15.30
C LYS A 38 -0.36 0.68 14.13
N GLN A 39 -0.51 -0.61 14.41
CA GLN A 39 -0.43 -1.67 13.40
C GLN A 39 -1.49 -1.49 12.31
N GLU A 40 -2.74 -1.25 12.70
CA GLU A 40 -3.83 -0.98 11.75
C GLU A 40 -3.56 0.27 10.90
N MET A 41 -2.92 1.31 11.44
CA MET A 41 -2.49 2.47 10.66
C MET A 41 -1.40 2.14 9.64
N GLY A 42 -0.39 1.37 10.02
CA GLY A 42 0.64 0.87 9.10
C GLY A 42 0.03 0.03 7.97
N MET A 43 -0.88 -0.87 8.31
CA MET A 43 -1.63 -1.70 7.35
C MET A 43 -2.49 -0.85 6.41
N ASN A 44 -3.20 0.16 6.92
CA ASN A 44 -4.02 1.05 6.11
C ASN A 44 -3.19 1.83 5.07
N ILE A 45 -2.03 2.36 5.46
CA ILE A 45 -1.10 3.03 4.52
C ILE A 45 -0.62 2.03 3.46
N ASN A 46 -0.25 0.81 3.87
CA ASN A 46 0.21 -0.24 2.97
C ASN A 46 -0.88 -0.63 1.95
N LEU A 47 -2.11 -0.89 2.39
CA LEU A 47 -3.23 -1.33 1.57
C LEU A 47 -3.68 -0.23 0.59
N ALA A 48 -3.82 1.02 1.06
CA ALA A 48 -4.08 2.16 0.18
C ALA A 48 -2.91 2.38 -0.81
N GLY A 49 -1.68 2.18 -0.35
CA GLY A 49 -0.47 2.22 -1.17
C GLY A 49 -0.46 1.16 -2.28
N LYS A 50 -0.92 -0.05 -1.97
CA LYS A 50 -1.06 -1.18 -2.89
C LYS A 50 -2.01 -0.83 -4.03
N GLN A 51 -3.10 -0.11 -3.76
CA GLN A 51 -4.02 0.33 -4.81
C GLN A 51 -3.34 1.21 -5.88
N ARG A 52 -2.45 2.14 -5.49
CA ARG A 52 -1.65 2.90 -6.48
C ARG A 52 -0.85 1.98 -7.39
N MET A 53 -0.22 0.96 -6.82
CA MET A 53 0.55 -0.03 -7.59
C MET A 53 -0.34 -0.82 -8.55
N LEU A 54 -1.50 -1.30 -8.09
CA LEU A 54 -2.43 -2.07 -8.91
C LEU A 54 -2.90 -1.30 -10.15
N THR A 55 -3.15 0.03 -10.03
CA THR A 55 -3.49 0.86 -11.22
C THR A 55 -2.39 0.83 -12.28
N GLN A 56 -1.12 0.87 -11.87
CA GLN A 56 0.02 0.83 -12.79
C GLN A 56 0.24 -0.57 -13.34
N LYS A 57 0.05 -1.59 -12.51
CA LYS A 57 0.14 -3.01 -12.87
C LYS A 57 -0.88 -3.39 -13.94
N MET A 58 -2.16 -3.01 -13.78
CA MET A 58 -3.19 -3.24 -14.80
C MET A 58 -2.84 -2.59 -16.14
N SER A 59 -2.36 -1.34 -16.11
CA SER A 59 -1.93 -0.68 -17.35
C SER A 59 -0.74 -1.38 -18.01
N LYS A 60 0.24 -1.84 -17.22
CA LYS A 60 1.36 -2.65 -17.72
C LYS A 60 0.87 -3.94 -18.35
N GLU A 61 -0.03 -4.66 -17.70
CA GLU A 61 -0.60 -5.93 -18.19
C GLU A 61 -1.38 -5.74 -19.49
N ILE A 62 -2.22 -4.71 -19.59
CA ILE A 62 -2.90 -4.32 -20.84
C ILE A 62 -1.90 -4.12 -21.99
N LEU A 63 -0.81 -3.37 -21.73
CA LEU A 63 0.19 -3.07 -22.75
C LEU A 63 1.04 -4.30 -23.11
N LEU A 64 1.28 -5.23 -22.18
CA LEU A 64 1.95 -6.51 -22.46
C LEU A 64 1.07 -7.39 -23.37
N ILE A 65 -0.24 -7.47 -23.10
CA ILE A 65 -1.21 -8.17 -23.94
C ILE A 65 -1.19 -7.58 -25.36
N ALA A 66 -1.26 -6.25 -25.48
CA ALA A 66 -1.21 -5.56 -26.77
C ALA A 66 0.10 -5.78 -27.55
N LYS A 67 1.22 -6.02 -26.85
CA LYS A 67 2.51 -6.37 -27.46
C LYS A 67 2.66 -7.86 -27.75
N GLY A 68 1.66 -8.69 -27.49
CA GLY A 68 1.74 -10.14 -27.69
C GLY A 68 2.68 -10.85 -26.70
N ILE A 69 2.99 -10.23 -25.56
CA ILE A 69 3.93 -10.77 -24.57
C ILE A 69 3.13 -11.58 -23.55
N ASN A 70 3.36 -12.90 -23.50
CA ASN A 70 2.71 -13.84 -22.57
C ASN A 70 1.19 -13.56 -22.42
N VAL A 71 0.47 -13.50 -23.54
CA VAL A 71 -0.91 -12.98 -23.61
C VAL A 71 -1.84 -13.64 -22.58
N THR A 72 -1.92 -14.97 -22.57
CA THR A 72 -2.78 -15.73 -21.65
C THR A 72 -2.44 -15.46 -20.18
N GLU A 73 -1.14 -15.45 -19.85
CA GLU A 73 -0.68 -15.16 -18.50
C GLU A 73 -1.05 -13.74 -18.07
N ASN A 74 -0.83 -12.75 -18.95
CA ASN A 74 -1.17 -11.36 -18.65
C ASN A 74 -2.68 -11.09 -18.62
N GLN A 75 -3.50 -11.84 -19.38
CA GLN A 75 -4.96 -11.80 -19.23
C GLN A 75 -5.40 -12.30 -17.85
N ASN A 76 -4.83 -13.42 -17.39
CA ASN A 76 -5.08 -13.94 -16.04
C ASN A 76 -4.64 -12.94 -14.97
N HIS A 77 -3.43 -12.39 -15.09
CA HIS A 77 -2.92 -11.38 -14.18
C HIS A 77 -3.77 -10.10 -14.18
N LEU A 78 -4.20 -9.63 -15.34
CA LEU A 78 -5.05 -8.44 -15.48
C LEU A 78 -6.38 -8.64 -14.77
N HIS A 79 -7.04 -9.78 -15.01
CA HIS A 79 -8.29 -10.15 -14.36
C HIS A 79 -8.13 -10.21 -12.83
N GLN A 80 -7.12 -10.92 -12.33
CA GLN A 80 -6.84 -11.02 -10.89
C GLN A 80 -6.52 -9.67 -10.26
N THR A 81 -5.74 -8.83 -10.94
CA THR A 81 -5.36 -7.49 -10.47
C THR A 81 -6.58 -6.58 -10.38
N ALA A 82 -7.50 -6.65 -11.35
CA ALA A 82 -8.75 -5.91 -11.35
C ALA A 82 -9.71 -6.35 -10.24
N ILE A 83 -9.82 -7.66 -10.00
CA ILE A 83 -10.58 -8.21 -8.86
C ILE A 83 -10.01 -7.69 -7.55
N LEU A 84 -8.69 -7.82 -7.34
CA LEU A 84 -8.05 -7.40 -6.09
C LEU A 84 -8.21 -5.89 -5.84
N PHE A 85 -8.09 -5.08 -6.88
CA PHE A 85 -8.31 -3.63 -6.79
C PHE A 85 -9.76 -3.34 -6.36
N ASN A 86 -10.73 -3.97 -7.00
CA ASN A 86 -12.15 -3.79 -6.70
C ASN A 86 -12.52 -4.24 -5.28
N GLN A 87 -12.09 -5.44 -4.89
CA GLN A 87 -12.30 -5.99 -3.56
C GLN A 87 -11.71 -5.08 -2.48
N THR A 88 -10.49 -4.58 -2.69
CA THR A 88 -9.85 -3.69 -1.70
C THR A 88 -10.61 -2.37 -1.57
N ILE A 89 -11.08 -1.76 -2.68
CA ILE A 89 -11.90 -0.54 -2.59
C ILE A 89 -13.19 -0.79 -1.82
N ILE A 90 -13.88 -1.90 -2.07
CA ILE A 90 -15.10 -2.28 -1.34
C ILE A 90 -14.80 -2.50 0.14
N GLY A 91 -13.74 -3.24 0.46
CA GLY A 91 -13.30 -3.47 1.84
C GLY A 91 -12.90 -2.20 2.58
N LEU A 92 -12.35 -1.20 1.88
CA LEU A 92 -12.08 0.12 2.46
C LEU A 92 -13.38 0.85 2.88
N PHE A 93 -14.48 0.69 2.14
CA PHE A 93 -15.77 1.28 2.48
C PHE A 93 -16.52 0.54 3.59
N ASN A 94 -16.42 -0.79 3.61
CA ASN A 94 -17.30 -1.64 4.43
C ASN A 94 -16.58 -2.32 5.59
N GLY A 95 -15.25 -2.35 5.57
CA GLY A 95 -14.45 -3.31 6.33
C GLY A 95 -14.40 -4.66 5.62
N ASP A 96 -13.32 -5.40 5.85
CA ASP A 96 -13.12 -6.77 5.37
C ASP A 96 -12.11 -7.45 6.30
N SER A 97 -12.59 -8.35 7.16
CA SER A 97 -11.76 -9.04 8.15
C SER A 97 -10.71 -9.94 7.52
N ASP A 98 -11.01 -10.54 6.37
CA ASP A 98 -10.12 -11.47 5.68
C ASP A 98 -8.93 -10.72 5.06
N LEU A 99 -9.16 -9.47 4.66
CA LEU A 99 -8.12 -8.55 4.19
C LEU A 99 -7.50 -7.68 5.30
N GLY A 100 -7.94 -7.82 6.55
CA GLY A 100 -7.50 -6.98 7.67
C GLY A 100 -7.89 -5.50 7.50
N LEU A 101 -8.94 -5.22 6.74
CA LEU A 101 -9.42 -3.87 6.46
C LEU A 101 -10.45 -3.45 7.52
N VAL A 102 -10.12 -2.38 8.23
CA VAL A 102 -11.07 -1.68 9.08
C VAL A 102 -11.84 -0.67 8.25
N LYS A 103 -13.17 -0.65 8.42
CA LYS A 103 -14.05 0.30 7.77
C LYS A 103 -13.59 1.75 7.99
N ILE A 104 -13.58 2.54 6.93
CA ILE A 104 -13.26 3.96 7.01
C ILE A 104 -14.48 4.77 7.41
N GLU A 105 -14.39 5.46 8.53
CA GLU A 105 -15.45 6.35 9.01
C GLU A 105 -15.19 7.82 8.68
N ASN A 106 -13.96 8.19 8.29
CA ASN A 106 -13.63 9.58 8.01
C ASN A 106 -14.31 10.07 6.71
N PRO A 107 -15.21 11.07 6.77
CA PRO A 107 -16.00 11.47 5.61
C PRO A 107 -15.16 12.04 4.46
N HIS A 108 -14.02 12.68 4.75
CA HIS A 108 -13.12 13.18 3.70
C HIS A 108 -12.41 12.06 2.95
N ILE A 109 -12.00 10.99 3.65
CA ILE A 109 -11.40 9.81 3.01
C ILE A 109 -12.46 9.07 2.19
N VAL A 110 -13.67 8.92 2.72
CA VAL A 110 -14.81 8.33 1.99
C VAL A 110 -15.12 9.12 0.72
N GLN A 111 -15.20 10.45 0.79
CA GLN A 111 -15.40 11.30 -0.39
C GLN A 111 -14.30 11.11 -1.43
N GLN A 112 -13.04 11.03 -0.99
CA GLN A 112 -11.91 10.82 -1.88
C GLN A 112 -11.92 9.42 -2.52
N LEU A 113 -12.36 8.40 -1.80
CA LEU A 113 -12.56 7.05 -2.33
C LEU A 113 -13.74 6.97 -3.31
N ASN A 114 -14.81 7.73 -3.10
CA ASN A 114 -15.89 7.85 -4.08
C ASN A 114 -15.38 8.41 -5.41
N ARG A 115 -14.48 9.40 -5.35
CA ARG A 115 -13.82 9.92 -6.56
C ARG A 115 -12.95 8.87 -7.26
N VAL A 116 -12.26 8.03 -6.49
CA VAL A 116 -11.50 6.89 -7.03
C VAL A 116 -12.43 5.89 -7.69
N ALA A 117 -13.53 5.52 -7.04
CA ALA A 117 -14.50 4.54 -7.53
C ALA A 117 -15.11 4.99 -8.88
N GLU A 118 -15.41 6.28 -9.03
CA GLU A 118 -15.89 6.84 -10.30
C GLU A 118 -14.85 6.74 -11.42
N LEU A 119 -13.59 7.11 -11.14
CA LEU A 119 -12.51 6.96 -12.12
C LEU A 119 -12.21 5.49 -12.44
N TRP A 120 -12.37 4.61 -11.45
CA TRP A 120 -12.20 3.17 -11.62
C TRP A 120 -13.23 2.60 -12.59
N LYS A 121 -14.51 3.01 -12.53
CA LYS A 121 -15.55 2.57 -13.46
C LYS A 121 -15.11 2.77 -14.92
N GLY A 122 -14.66 3.98 -15.26
CA GLY A 122 -14.20 4.28 -16.62
C GLY A 122 -12.93 3.52 -17.02
N PHE A 123 -11.99 3.33 -16.08
CA PHE A 123 -10.78 2.55 -16.35
C PHE A 123 -11.07 1.04 -16.49
N ARG A 124 -12.05 0.53 -15.72
CA ARG A 124 -12.49 -0.87 -15.72
C ARG A 124 -13.07 -1.28 -17.07
N GLU A 125 -13.79 -0.39 -17.76
CA GLU A 125 -14.25 -0.64 -19.13
C GLU A 125 -13.09 -1.01 -20.08
N ASN A 126 -11.93 -0.35 -19.96
CA ASN A 126 -10.78 -0.70 -20.80
C ASN A 126 -10.20 -2.06 -20.43
N VAL A 127 -10.18 -2.38 -19.12
CA VAL A 127 -9.75 -3.70 -18.64
C VAL A 127 -10.62 -4.79 -19.25
N ASP A 128 -11.94 -4.65 -19.14
CA ASP A 128 -12.88 -5.64 -19.67
C ASP A 128 -12.78 -5.75 -21.20
N THR A 129 -12.65 -4.62 -21.90
CA THR A 129 -12.45 -4.57 -23.37
C THR A 129 -11.18 -5.33 -23.81
N VAL A 130 -10.08 -5.20 -23.07
CA VAL A 130 -8.84 -5.91 -23.37
C VAL A 130 -8.97 -7.40 -23.05
N LEU A 131 -9.70 -7.76 -21.98
CA LEU A 131 -9.97 -9.16 -21.64
C LEU A 131 -10.84 -9.86 -22.70
N THR A 132 -11.70 -9.14 -23.44
CA THR A 132 -12.39 -9.68 -24.62
C THR A 132 -11.52 -9.71 -25.89
N GLY A 133 -10.22 -9.37 -25.78
CA GLY A 133 -9.25 -9.43 -26.87
C GLY A 133 -9.07 -8.13 -27.67
N ASN A 134 -9.80 -7.06 -27.37
CA ASN A 134 -9.67 -5.79 -28.09
C ASN A 134 -8.53 -4.94 -27.52
N THR A 135 -7.42 -4.89 -28.26
CA THR A 135 -6.22 -4.11 -27.93
C THR A 135 -6.01 -2.94 -28.90
N SER A 136 -7.09 -2.41 -29.48
CA SER A 136 -7.01 -1.31 -30.44
C SER A 136 -6.31 -0.06 -29.88
N THR A 137 -5.68 0.71 -30.75
CA THR A 137 -4.96 1.95 -30.39
C THR A 137 -5.85 2.93 -29.60
N ALA A 138 -7.16 2.97 -29.87
CA ALA A 138 -8.11 3.78 -29.12
C ALA A 138 -8.22 3.34 -27.65
N VAL A 139 -8.34 2.04 -27.39
CA VAL A 139 -8.40 1.45 -26.03
C VAL A 139 -7.09 1.68 -25.28
N LEU A 140 -5.94 1.53 -25.95
CA LEU A 140 -4.63 1.76 -25.32
C LEU A 140 -4.41 3.23 -24.98
N ASN A 141 -4.82 4.16 -25.84
CA ASN A 141 -4.77 5.59 -25.54
C ASN A 141 -5.69 5.96 -24.38
N LYS A 142 -6.93 5.45 -24.36
CA LYS A 142 -7.88 5.66 -23.24
C LYS A 142 -7.30 5.11 -21.93
N THR A 143 -6.69 3.92 -21.97
CA THR A 143 -5.98 3.32 -20.83
C THR A 143 -4.87 4.25 -20.30
N ALA A 144 -4.00 4.75 -21.18
CA ALA A 144 -2.90 5.64 -20.79
C ALA A 144 -3.41 6.96 -20.19
N GLN A 145 -4.43 7.55 -20.79
CA GLN A 145 -5.05 8.82 -20.38
C GLN A 145 -5.75 8.69 -19.02
N GLN A 146 -6.51 7.62 -18.79
CA GLN A 146 -7.29 7.42 -17.56
C GLN A 146 -6.44 6.91 -16.39
N ASN A 147 -5.30 6.24 -16.67
CA ASN A 147 -4.44 5.71 -15.62
C ASN A 147 -3.86 6.79 -14.70
N MET A 148 -3.40 7.92 -15.25
CA MET A 148 -2.73 8.97 -14.47
C MET A 148 -3.68 9.72 -13.52
N PRO A 149 -4.91 10.12 -13.91
CA PRO A 149 -5.92 10.60 -12.99
C PRO A 149 -6.22 9.62 -11.86
N LEU A 150 -6.44 8.34 -12.18
CA LEU A 150 -6.74 7.31 -11.16
C LEU A 150 -5.60 7.16 -10.15
N LEU A 151 -4.34 7.12 -10.64
CA LEU A 151 -3.16 7.11 -9.77
C LEU A 151 -3.10 8.36 -8.86
N ARG A 152 -3.39 9.55 -9.40
CA ARG A 152 -3.35 10.80 -8.64
C ARG A 152 -4.37 10.82 -7.51
N GLU A 153 -5.61 10.40 -7.77
CA GLU A 153 -6.65 10.34 -6.73
C GLU A 153 -6.33 9.27 -5.68
N MET A 154 -5.82 8.09 -6.08
CA MET A 154 -5.30 7.11 -5.11
C MET A 154 -4.15 7.66 -4.26
N ASN A 155 -3.28 8.49 -4.84
CA ASN A 155 -2.20 9.13 -4.09
C ASN A 155 -2.70 10.16 -3.07
N LYS A 156 -3.85 10.81 -3.31
CA LYS A 156 -4.49 11.67 -2.30
C LYS A 156 -5.00 10.83 -1.13
N VAL A 157 -5.63 9.68 -1.38
CA VAL A 157 -6.05 8.73 -0.33
C VAL A 157 -4.88 8.33 0.56
N VAL A 158 -3.75 7.91 -0.03
CA VAL A 158 -2.56 7.51 0.76
C VAL A 158 -2.03 8.67 1.61
N LYS A 159 -1.98 9.89 1.06
CA LYS A 159 -1.58 11.07 1.83
C LYS A 159 -2.55 11.41 2.97
N MET A 160 -3.84 11.14 2.81
CA MET A 160 -4.81 11.30 3.89
C MET A 160 -4.55 10.31 5.03
N TYR A 161 -4.26 9.04 4.70
CA TYR A 161 -3.87 8.03 5.68
C TYR A 161 -2.56 8.37 6.40
N GLU A 162 -1.54 8.79 5.65
CA GLU A 162 -0.25 9.20 6.22
C GLU A 162 -0.41 10.40 7.16
N ARG A 163 -1.24 11.40 6.82
CA ARG A 163 -1.51 12.52 7.72
C ARG A 163 -2.24 12.07 8.99
N ARG A 164 -3.22 11.18 8.87
CA ARG A 164 -3.97 10.64 10.01
C ARG A 164 -3.08 9.79 10.92
N SER A 165 -2.08 9.11 10.38
CA SER A 165 -1.19 8.28 11.19
C SER A 165 -0.26 9.09 12.07
N ARG A 166 -0.01 10.37 11.80
CA ARG A 166 0.94 11.22 12.57
C ARG A 166 0.54 11.44 14.03
N SER A 167 -0.72 11.24 14.39
CA SER A 167 -1.15 11.32 15.79
C SER A 167 -0.80 10.06 16.60
N ASN A 168 -0.40 8.97 15.94
CA ASN A 168 -0.27 7.65 16.57
C ASN A 168 1.01 6.90 16.18
N LEU A 169 1.59 7.21 15.02
CA LEU A 169 2.89 6.71 14.56
C LEU A 169 3.90 7.84 14.60
N GLU A 170 5.16 7.49 14.90
CA GLU A 170 6.29 8.37 14.62
C GLU A 170 6.18 8.89 13.17
N PRO A 171 6.22 10.22 12.94
CA PRO A 171 5.97 10.79 11.61
C PRO A 171 6.86 10.18 10.51
N SER A 172 8.10 9.85 10.86
CA SER A 172 9.06 9.20 9.95
C SER A 172 8.64 7.78 9.55
N MET A 173 7.96 7.03 10.43
CA MET A 173 7.51 5.66 10.13
C MET A 173 6.39 5.65 9.09
N GLY A 174 5.38 6.50 9.24
CA GLY A 174 4.31 6.63 8.25
C GLY A 174 4.83 7.06 6.87
N VAL A 175 5.78 7.99 6.84
CA VAL A 175 6.47 8.42 5.61
C VAL A 175 7.28 7.27 4.99
N THR A 176 8.01 6.51 5.82
CA THR A 176 8.83 5.36 5.40
C THR A 176 7.97 4.28 4.76
N ILE A 177 6.87 3.86 5.39
CA ILE A 177 5.92 2.88 4.83
C ILE A 177 5.32 3.38 3.51
N ASN A 178 4.93 4.66 3.44
CA ASN A 178 4.39 5.24 2.20
C ASN A 178 5.43 5.24 1.06
N LEU A 179 6.66 5.65 1.33
CA LEU A 179 7.73 5.74 0.33
C LEU A 179 8.28 4.38 -0.09
N ALA A 180 8.42 3.44 0.84
CA ALA A 180 8.68 2.03 0.52
C ALA A 180 7.53 1.46 -0.34
N GLY A 181 6.28 1.71 0.05
CA GLY A 181 5.12 1.31 -0.71
C GLY A 181 5.10 1.88 -2.14
N LYS A 182 5.56 3.12 -2.31
CA LYS A 182 5.71 3.80 -3.60
C LYS A 182 6.73 3.10 -4.50
N GLN A 183 7.77 2.47 -3.97
CA GLN A 183 8.76 1.72 -4.77
C GLN A 183 8.10 0.63 -5.61
N ARG A 184 7.20 -0.17 -5.03
CA ARG A 184 6.42 -1.19 -5.77
C ARG A 184 5.66 -0.59 -6.94
N MET A 185 5.02 0.57 -6.74
CA MET A 185 4.30 1.25 -7.80
C MET A 185 5.24 1.75 -8.89
N LEU A 186 6.39 2.32 -8.51
CA LEU A 186 7.37 2.82 -9.47
C LEU A 186 7.93 1.71 -10.37
N THR A 187 8.14 0.48 -9.85
CA THR A 187 8.58 -0.64 -10.69
C THR A 187 7.57 -0.93 -11.79
N GLN A 188 6.28 -0.99 -11.46
CA GLN A 188 5.21 -1.22 -12.44
C GLN A 188 5.09 -0.06 -13.44
N LYS A 189 5.20 1.18 -12.93
CA LYS A 189 5.14 2.40 -13.73
C LYS A 189 6.29 2.50 -14.73
N MET A 190 7.51 2.07 -14.36
CA MET A 190 8.65 2.04 -15.28
C MET A 190 8.41 1.09 -16.47
N THR A 191 7.95 -0.14 -16.23
CA THR A 191 7.61 -1.06 -17.33
C THR A 191 6.48 -0.51 -18.20
N LYS A 192 5.43 0.07 -17.58
CA LYS A 192 4.33 0.71 -18.31
C LYS A 192 4.84 1.82 -19.22
N GLU A 193 5.70 2.70 -18.73
CA GLU A 193 6.27 3.81 -19.51
C GLU A 193 7.15 3.31 -20.66
N LEU A 194 7.99 2.29 -20.41
CA LEU A 194 8.75 1.62 -21.45
C LEU A 194 7.85 1.06 -22.56
N LEU A 195 6.75 0.39 -22.19
CA LEU A 195 5.79 -0.19 -23.13
C LEU A 195 5.05 0.89 -23.92
N LEU A 196 4.65 2.00 -23.30
CA LEU A 196 4.03 3.12 -24.00
C LEU A 196 4.96 3.72 -25.06
N VAL A 197 6.26 3.84 -24.75
CA VAL A 197 7.28 4.24 -25.74
C VAL A 197 7.34 3.23 -26.89
N ALA A 198 7.39 1.93 -26.59
CA ALA A 198 7.50 0.88 -27.61
C ALA A 198 6.22 0.69 -28.47
N ILE A 199 5.06 1.13 -27.97
CA ILE A 199 3.78 1.13 -28.72
C ILE A 199 3.61 2.44 -29.52
N GLY A 200 4.34 3.50 -29.18
CA GLY A 200 4.25 4.80 -29.85
C GLY A 200 3.18 5.73 -29.25
N ILE A 201 2.72 5.48 -28.02
CA ILE A 201 1.81 6.39 -27.31
C ILE A 201 2.64 7.42 -26.56
N GLU A 202 2.58 8.68 -27.01
CA GLU A 202 3.35 9.81 -26.47
C GLU A 202 4.83 9.45 -26.17
N PRO A 203 5.61 8.91 -27.14
CA PRO A 203 6.90 8.28 -26.86
C PRO A 203 7.90 9.24 -26.20
N ALA A 204 8.01 10.49 -26.68
CA ALA A 204 8.89 11.49 -26.07
C ALA A 204 8.50 11.81 -24.61
N ALA A 205 7.19 11.96 -24.34
CA ALA A 205 6.71 12.23 -22.99
C ALA A 205 6.93 11.03 -22.06
N ASN A 206 6.69 9.81 -22.53
CA ASN A 206 6.90 8.59 -21.74
C ASN A 206 8.38 8.27 -21.53
N GLN A 207 9.28 8.62 -22.44
CA GLN A 207 10.73 8.58 -22.20
C GLN A 207 11.15 9.55 -21.08
N ALA A 208 10.64 10.78 -21.09
CA ALA A 208 10.92 11.75 -20.03
C ALA A 208 10.34 11.31 -18.68
N ARG A 209 9.12 10.77 -18.68
CA ARG A 209 8.47 10.20 -17.48
C ARG A 209 9.26 9.00 -16.94
N LEU A 210 9.72 8.09 -17.81
CA LEU A 210 10.55 6.94 -17.42
C LEU A 210 11.81 7.38 -16.69
N LYS A 211 12.58 8.32 -17.26
CA LYS A 211 13.77 8.89 -16.61
C LYS A 211 13.46 9.45 -15.22
N LYS A 212 12.36 10.20 -15.10
CA LYS A 212 11.91 10.75 -13.80
C LYS A 212 11.50 9.65 -12.81
N THR A 213 10.81 8.62 -13.27
CA THR A 213 10.39 7.48 -12.44
C THR A 213 11.60 6.71 -11.92
N MET A 214 12.60 6.48 -12.78
CA MET A 214 13.88 5.84 -12.40
C MET A 214 14.61 6.67 -11.34
N PHE A 215 14.76 7.97 -11.56
CA PHE A 215 15.40 8.87 -10.58
C PHE A 215 14.67 8.83 -9.22
N GLN A 216 13.34 8.85 -9.22
CA GLN A 216 12.55 8.76 -8.00
C GLN A 216 12.70 7.40 -7.30
N PHE A 217 12.80 6.30 -8.05
CA PHE A 217 13.04 4.97 -7.52
C PHE A 217 14.40 4.92 -6.83
N GLU A 218 15.47 5.32 -7.54
CA GLU A 218 16.84 5.28 -7.04
C GLU A 218 17.05 6.17 -5.81
N ARG A 219 16.57 7.42 -5.85
CA ARG A 219 16.68 8.34 -4.70
C ARG A 219 15.96 7.79 -3.47
N THR A 220 14.74 7.26 -3.66
CA THR A 220 13.97 6.73 -2.52
C THR A 220 14.60 5.44 -1.99
N LEU A 221 15.10 4.54 -2.85
CA LEU A 221 15.77 3.32 -2.41
C LEU A 221 17.04 3.64 -1.62
N ALA A 222 17.82 4.63 -2.06
CA ALA A 222 18.97 5.14 -1.31
C ALA A 222 18.53 5.74 0.03
N GLY A 223 17.50 6.58 0.05
CA GLY A 223 16.97 7.15 1.29
C GLY A 223 16.41 6.11 2.27
N LEU A 224 15.86 5.00 1.78
CA LEU A 224 15.41 3.89 2.63
C LEU A 224 16.57 3.11 3.25
N LEU A 225 17.73 3.05 2.56
CA LEU A 225 18.94 2.41 3.07
C LEU A 225 19.68 3.33 4.04
N ASP A 226 20.05 4.51 3.55
CA ASP A 226 21.08 5.37 4.12
C ASP A 226 20.51 6.65 4.77
N GLY A 227 19.22 6.94 4.54
CA GLY A 227 18.56 8.18 4.96
C GLY A 227 18.50 9.25 3.86
N ASP A 228 17.46 10.08 3.91
CA ASP A 228 17.26 11.26 3.05
C ASP A 228 16.40 12.27 3.82
N ALA A 229 17.03 13.32 4.36
CA ALA A 229 16.37 14.30 5.19
C ALA A 229 15.26 15.07 4.46
N GLU A 230 15.45 15.36 3.16
CA GLU A 230 14.44 16.03 2.34
C GLU A 230 13.20 15.14 2.11
N LEU A 231 13.40 13.82 2.01
CA LEU A 231 12.30 12.86 1.92
C LEU A 231 11.71 12.48 3.30
N GLY A 232 12.31 12.93 4.40
CA GLY A 232 11.93 12.53 5.76
C GLY A 232 12.21 11.05 6.05
N LEU A 233 13.22 10.48 5.39
CA LEU A 233 13.63 9.09 5.57
C LEU A 233 14.81 9.02 6.55
N PRO A 234 14.69 8.28 7.67
CA PRO A 234 15.78 8.14 8.63
C PRO A 234 16.87 7.13 8.21
N GLY A 235 16.65 6.38 7.11
CA GLY A 235 17.43 5.18 6.78
C GLY A 235 16.98 3.97 7.61
N THR A 236 17.60 2.81 7.39
CA THR A 236 17.32 1.60 8.16
C THR A 236 18.58 1.05 8.81
N PHE A 237 18.50 0.81 10.12
CA PHE A 237 19.55 0.13 10.89
C PHE A 237 19.17 -1.32 11.23
N GLU A 238 17.92 -1.72 10.95
CA GLU A 238 17.45 -3.08 11.17
C GLU A 238 18.10 -4.02 10.14
N PRO A 239 18.95 -5.00 10.56
CA PRO A 239 19.75 -5.80 9.64
C PRO A 239 18.91 -6.57 8.62
N ALA A 240 17.74 -7.07 9.04
CA ALA A 240 16.84 -7.82 8.18
C ALA A 240 16.24 -6.95 7.06
N ILE A 241 15.75 -5.75 7.40
CA ILE A 241 15.18 -4.80 6.43
C ILE A 241 16.27 -4.30 5.48
N HIS A 242 17.45 -3.99 6.03
CA HIS A 242 18.60 -3.58 5.22
C HIS A 242 18.98 -4.65 4.19
N ALA A 243 19.12 -5.92 4.61
CA ALA A 243 19.42 -7.03 3.71
C ALA A 243 18.35 -7.21 2.61
N GLN A 244 17.07 -7.04 2.96
CA GLN A 244 15.97 -7.12 2.00
C GLN A 244 16.03 -5.97 0.97
N LEU A 245 16.34 -4.74 1.37
CA LEU A 245 16.53 -3.61 0.45
C LEU A 245 17.78 -3.77 -0.43
N MET A 246 18.83 -4.40 0.08
CA MET A 246 20.01 -4.74 -0.74
C MET A 246 19.68 -5.79 -1.82
N LEU A 247 18.78 -6.74 -1.54
CA LEU A 247 18.25 -7.64 -2.55
C LEU A 247 17.45 -6.89 -3.63
N VAL A 248 16.60 -5.94 -3.23
CA VAL A 248 15.88 -5.04 -4.15
C VAL A 248 16.88 -4.26 -5.02
N LYS A 249 17.95 -3.70 -4.44
CA LYS A 249 19.03 -3.00 -5.15
C LYS A 249 19.73 -3.90 -6.17
N LYS A 250 20.01 -5.16 -5.82
CA LYS A 250 20.60 -6.15 -6.74
C LYS A 250 19.69 -6.43 -7.94
N LEU A 251 18.39 -6.61 -7.70
CA LEU A 251 17.40 -6.81 -8.77
C LEU A 251 17.25 -5.56 -9.65
N TRP A 252 17.25 -4.38 -9.03
CA TRP A 252 17.25 -3.10 -9.75
C TRP A 252 18.43 -2.97 -10.71
N ASN A 253 19.65 -3.32 -10.27
CA ASN A 253 20.86 -3.26 -11.10
C ASN A 253 20.78 -4.15 -12.34
N ARG A 254 20.01 -5.24 -12.31
CA ARG A 254 19.74 -6.10 -13.49
C ARG A 254 18.67 -5.50 -14.39
N TYR A 255 17.71 -4.77 -13.83
CA TYR A 255 16.56 -4.21 -14.54
C TYR A 255 16.88 -2.87 -15.24
N LYS A 256 17.64 -2.00 -14.57
CA LYS A 256 18.03 -0.66 -15.06
C LYS A 256 18.64 -0.64 -16.47
N PRO A 257 19.54 -1.56 -16.86
CA PRO A 257 20.12 -1.57 -18.19
C PRO A 257 19.09 -1.73 -19.31
N ILE A 258 17.99 -2.45 -19.06
CA ILE A 258 16.91 -2.62 -20.05
C ILE A 258 16.13 -1.32 -20.23
N LEU A 259 15.86 -0.60 -19.14
CA LEU A 259 15.11 0.66 -19.13
C LEU A 259 15.86 1.83 -19.78
N THR A 260 17.18 1.74 -19.88
CA THR A 260 18.05 2.84 -20.38
C THR A 260 18.45 2.67 -21.84
N LYS A 261 18.04 1.58 -22.49
CA LYS A 261 18.32 1.36 -23.92
C LYS A 261 17.69 2.47 -24.77
N SER A 262 18.46 2.97 -25.74
CA SER A 262 17.98 3.97 -26.70
C SER A 262 16.92 3.41 -27.64
N LYS A 263 17.05 2.14 -28.03
CA LYS A 263 16.07 1.35 -28.79
C LYS A 263 15.82 0.04 -28.07
N VAL A 264 14.55 -0.30 -27.90
CA VAL A 264 14.10 -1.44 -27.11
C VAL A 264 13.48 -2.45 -28.07
N SER A 265 14.03 -3.66 -28.12
CA SER A 265 13.50 -4.74 -28.95
C SER A 265 12.32 -5.45 -28.27
N GLN A 266 11.60 -6.30 -29.01
CA GLN A 266 10.57 -7.15 -28.42
C GLN A 266 11.13 -8.07 -27.32
N ALA A 267 12.33 -8.62 -27.53
CA ALA A 267 13.03 -9.44 -26.53
C ALA A 267 13.33 -8.65 -25.25
N ASP A 268 13.73 -7.38 -25.38
CA ASP A 268 13.96 -6.50 -24.24
C ASP A 268 12.69 -6.24 -23.43
N LEU A 269 11.53 -6.10 -24.09
CA LEU A 269 10.24 -5.95 -23.40
C LEU A 269 9.86 -7.21 -22.62
N VAL A 270 10.14 -8.39 -23.19
CA VAL A 270 9.95 -9.68 -22.49
C VAL A 270 10.86 -9.75 -21.26
N THR A 271 12.15 -9.42 -21.40
CA THR A 271 13.10 -9.38 -20.29
C THR A 271 12.69 -8.35 -19.23
N ALA A 272 12.22 -7.17 -19.64
CA ALA A 272 11.71 -6.13 -18.73
C ALA A 272 10.51 -6.64 -17.91
N SER A 273 9.60 -7.39 -18.54
CA SER A 273 8.46 -8.02 -17.86
C SER A 273 8.92 -9.06 -16.83
N GLN A 274 9.85 -9.93 -17.22
CA GLN A 274 10.39 -11.00 -16.36
C GLN A 274 11.16 -10.46 -15.15
N LEU A 275 11.96 -9.39 -15.32
CA LEU A 275 12.71 -8.78 -14.22
C LEU A 275 11.82 -7.95 -13.28
N ASN A 276 10.69 -7.45 -13.78
CA ASN A 276 9.77 -6.63 -13.00
C ASN A 276 9.05 -7.41 -11.90
N LEU A 277 8.68 -8.68 -12.12
CA LEU A 277 7.93 -9.47 -11.14
C LEU A 277 8.73 -9.82 -9.87
N PRO A 278 9.97 -10.34 -9.94
CA PRO A 278 10.80 -10.53 -8.76
C PRO A 278 11.06 -9.23 -8.01
N LEU A 279 11.33 -8.14 -8.74
CA LEU A 279 11.56 -6.83 -8.13
C LEU A 279 10.32 -6.31 -7.38
N LEU A 280 9.12 -6.50 -7.93
CA LEU A 280 7.87 -6.22 -7.24
C LEU A 280 7.73 -7.04 -5.97
N LYS A 281 7.95 -8.36 -6.06
CA LYS A 281 7.82 -9.30 -4.93
C LYS A 281 8.76 -8.96 -3.78
N GLU A 282 10.05 -8.75 -4.07
CA GLU A 282 11.04 -8.44 -3.03
C GLU A 282 10.82 -7.06 -2.42
N MET A 283 10.30 -6.09 -3.20
CA MET A 283 9.90 -4.80 -2.66
C MET A 283 8.63 -4.89 -1.80
N ASP A 284 7.68 -5.78 -2.14
CA ASP A 284 6.50 -6.05 -1.32
C ASP A 284 6.86 -6.64 0.03
N LYS A 285 7.80 -7.59 0.04
CA LYS A 285 8.38 -8.13 1.28
C LYS A 285 9.03 -7.03 2.12
N ALA A 286 9.81 -6.14 1.53
CA ALA A 286 10.42 -5.01 2.25
C ALA A 286 9.37 -4.10 2.90
N VAL A 287 8.26 -3.81 2.21
CA VAL A 287 7.18 -3.00 2.78
C VAL A 287 6.50 -3.72 3.95
N GLN A 288 6.24 -5.03 3.82
CA GLN A 288 5.65 -5.79 4.90
C GLN A 288 6.54 -5.77 6.15
N MET A 289 7.86 -5.92 5.99
CA MET A 289 8.79 -5.82 7.12
C MET A 289 8.75 -4.45 7.81
N TYR A 290 8.57 -3.36 7.06
CA TYR A 290 8.36 -2.04 7.67
C TYR A 290 7.02 -1.95 8.42
N VAL A 291 5.94 -2.51 7.85
CA VAL A 291 4.63 -2.54 8.52
C VAL A 291 4.71 -3.36 9.81
N ASP A 292 5.38 -4.52 9.79
CA ASP A 292 5.54 -5.39 10.95
C ASP A 292 6.46 -4.80 12.02
N SER A 293 7.33 -3.85 11.65
CA SER A 293 8.20 -3.14 12.59
C SER A 293 7.46 -2.06 13.40
N VAL A 294 6.20 -1.77 13.08
CA VAL A 294 5.38 -0.80 13.80
C VAL A 294 5.02 -1.34 15.19
N LYS A 295 5.51 -0.67 16.22
CA LYS A 295 5.26 -0.99 17.65
C LYS A 295 4.31 -0.01 18.30
#